data_AF-A0A3N0YSK3-F1
#
_entry.id   AF-A0A3N0YSK3-F1
#
_cell.length_a   1.000
_cell.length_b   1.000
_cell.length_c   1.000
_cell.angle_alpha   90.00
_cell.angle_beta   90.00
_cell.angle_gamma   90.00
#
_symmetry.space_group_name_H-M   'P 1'
#
loop_
_entity.id
_entity.type
_entity.pdbx_description
1 polymer ?
#
loop_
_entity_poly.entity_id
_entity_poly.type
_entity_poly.pdbx_seq_one_letter_code
_entity_poly.pdbx_strand_id
1 'polypeptide(L)'
;MEAMGRFAFVVSWRFARGVITSDDSLFTRYEVLSLDKVVLDSLREEDSGTYRCDVLDTDKRRVKRMYKGVKVLSPNELSLDFAKGLTHWEDPESLISNITTTGNIYPSSTVRNMALISVSISAVMAAVIFLLLWGLYRRRPRRTAQLSQDNI
;
A
#
# COMPACT_ATOMS: atom_id res chain seq x y z
N MET A 1 -24.14 43.50 -9.50
CA MET A 1 -24.05 42.40 -10.48
C MET A 1 -23.98 43.05 -11.83
N GLU A 2 -22.80 43.09 -12.42
CA GLU A 2 -22.56 43.66 -13.75
C GLU A 2 -22.55 42.51 -14.77
N ALA A 3 -23.22 42.68 -15.90
CA ALA A 3 -23.41 41.61 -16.87
C ALA A 3 -22.51 41.79 -18.09
N MET A 4 -21.97 40.69 -18.62
CA MET A 4 -20.97 40.71 -19.70
C MET A 4 -21.54 40.12 -21.01
N GLY A 5 -21.59 40.93 -22.08
CA GLY A 5 -21.92 40.49 -23.44
C GLY A 5 -23.38 40.66 -23.88
N ARG A 6 -23.68 40.29 -25.14
CA ARG A 6 -25.03 40.38 -25.77
C ARG A 6 -26.08 39.54 -25.03
N PHE A 7 -25.62 38.53 -24.29
CA PHE A 7 -26.40 37.78 -23.31
C PHE A 7 -25.82 38.10 -21.94
N ALA A 8 -26.56 38.88 -21.16
CA ALA A 8 -26.14 39.30 -19.84
C ALA A 8 -26.28 38.12 -18.85
N PHE A 9 -25.16 37.49 -18.51
CA PHE A 9 -25.12 36.43 -17.50
C PHE A 9 -24.64 36.96 -16.16
N VAL A 10 -25.19 36.39 -15.08
CA VAL A 10 -24.78 36.63 -13.71
C VAL A 10 -24.25 35.32 -13.13
N VAL A 11 -23.09 35.37 -12.48
CA VAL A 11 -22.51 34.21 -11.81
C VAL A 11 -22.71 34.34 -10.31
N SER A 12 -23.08 33.23 -9.67
CA SER A 12 -23.28 33.13 -8.23
C SER A 12 -22.48 31.96 -7.68
N TRP A 13 -21.62 32.23 -6.71
CA TRP A 13 -20.79 31.22 -6.05
C TRP A 13 -21.32 30.87 -4.67
N ARG A 14 -21.27 29.58 -4.34
CA ARG A 14 -21.54 29.05 -3.01
C ARG A 14 -20.53 27.98 -2.66
N PHE A 15 -20.39 27.67 -1.37
CA PHE A 15 -19.47 26.65 -0.90
C PHE A 15 -20.04 25.85 0.27
N ALA A 16 -19.61 24.61 0.41
CA ALA A 16 -19.86 23.74 1.55
C ALA A 16 -18.50 23.22 2.04
N ARG A 17 -18.00 23.78 3.16
CA ARG A 17 -16.67 23.44 3.69
C ARG A 17 -16.65 22.01 4.24
N GLY A 18 -15.53 21.33 4.05
CA GLY A 18 -15.23 20.01 4.60
C GLY A 18 -16.02 18.84 3.99
N VAL A 19 -16.98 19.09 3.08
CA VAL A 19 -17.88 18.04 2.57
C VAL A 19 -17.96 18.02 1.04
N ILE A 20 -18.04 16.82 0.48
CA ILE A 20 -18.37 16.59 -0.93
C ILE A 20 -19.88 16.39 -1.02
N THR A 21 -20.59 17.36 -1.59
CA THR A 21 -22.06 17.35 -1.58
C THR A 21 -22.68 18.10 -2.75
N SER A 22 -23.89 17.69 -3.12
CA SER A 22 -24.79 18.43 -4.00
C SER A 22 -26.07 18.88 -3.28
N ASP A 23 -26.15 18.69 -1.95
CA ASP A 23 -27.28 19.11 -1.12
C ASP A 23 -27.24 20.63 -0.93
N ASP A 24 -28.24 21.32 -1.50
CA ASP A 24 -28.36 22.77 -1.52
C ASP A 24 -28.46 23.39 -0.11
N SER A 25 -28.87 22.62 0.90
CA SER A 25 -29.00 23.09 2.29
C SER A 25 -27.64 23.34 2.98
N LEU A 26 -26.58 22.69 2.50
CA LEU A 26 -25.24 22.77 3.09
C LEU A 26 -24.39 23.92 2.52
N PHE A 27 -24.91 24.63 1.51
CA PHE A 27 -24.16 25.65 0.80
C PHE A 27 -24.34 27.05 1.39
N THR A 28 -23.23 27.68 1.75
CA THR A 28 -23.16 29.09 2.15
C THR A 28 -22.81 29.97 0.95
N ARG A 29 -23.33 31.19 0.89
CA ARG A 29 -22.99 32.15 -0.18
C ARG A 29 -21.53 32.57 -0.06
N TYR A 30 -20.80 32.56 -1.18
CA TYR A 30 -19.45 33.12 -1.24
C TYR A 30 -19.53 34.59 -1.66
N GLU A 31 -18.98 35.49 -0.85
CA GLU A 31 -18.90 36.92 -1.17
C GLU A 31 -17.67 37.20 -2.02
N VAL A 32 -17.82 37.11 -3.35
CA VAL A 32 -16.72 37.36 -4.29
C VAL A 32 -16.82 38.77 -4.87
N LEU A 33 -15.69 39.48 -4.94
CA LEU A 33 -15.55 40.75 -5.64
C LEU A 33 -15.59 40.59 -7.18
N SER A 34 -15.13 39.45 -7.69
CA SER A 34 -15.10 39.10 -9.13
C SER A 34 -16.00 37.90 -9.40
N LEU A 35 -16.87 38.02 -10.41
CA LEU A 35 -17.95 37.05 -10.65
C LEU A 35 -17.46 35.81 -11.41
N ASP A 36 -16.44 35.97 -12.25
CA ASP A 36 -15.93 34.96 -13.18
C ASP A 36 -15.04 33.89 -12.51
N LYS A 37 -14.52 34.16 -11.31
CA LYS A 37 -13.61 33.25 -10.60
C LYS A 37 -13.72 33.36 -9.08
N VAL A 38 -13.42 32.27 -8.40
CA VAL A 38 -13.12 32.26 -6.96
C VAL A 38 -11.63 32.11 -6.80
N VAL A 39 -11.01 33.02 -6.06
CA VAL A 39 -9.59 32.97 -5.72
C VAL A 39 -9.49 32.65 -4.23
N LEU A 40 -8.78 31.58 -3.92
CA LEU A 40 -8.50 31.18 -2.54
C LEU A 40 -7.06 31.59 -2.24
N ASP A 41 -6.89 32.75 -1.61
CA ASP A 41 -5.57 33.24 -1.20
C ASP A 41 -5.22 32.66 0.18
N SER A 42 -3.98 32.20 0.33
CA SER A 42 -3.50 31.50 1.54
C SER A 42 -4.34 30.27 1.89
N LEU A 43 -4.37 29.27 0.99
CA LEU A 43 -5.12 28.02 1.16
C LEU A 43 -4.88 27.36 2.52
N ARG A 44 -5.97 27.08 3.23
CA ARG A 44 -5.96 26.32 4.49
C ARG A 44 -6.79 25.05 4.34
N GLU A 45 -6.57 24.07 5.22
CA GLU A 45 -7.32 22.82 5.16
C GLU A 45 -8.84 23.02 5.21
N GLU A 46 -9.31 24.03 5.96
CA GLU A 46 -10.73 24.38 6.06
C GLU A 46 -11.35 24.89 4.74
N ASP A 47 -10.53 25.26 3.76
CA ASP A 47 -11.00 25.66 2.42
C ASP A 47 -11.32 24.45 1.54
N SER A 48 -11.04 23.23 2.03
CA SER A 48 -11.53 22.00 1.41
C SER A 48 -13.05 21.94 1.42
N GLY A 49 -13.65 21.26 0.44
CA GLY A 49 -15.09 21.07 0.36
C GLY A 49 -15.62 21.18 -1.06
N THR A 50 -16.91 21.49 -1.20
CA THR A 50 -17.55 21.66 -2.50
C THR A 50 -17.83 23.12 -2.81
N TYR A 51 -17.42 23.57 -3.98
CA TYR A 51 -17.71 24.89 -4.53
C TYR A 51 -18.74 24.75 -5.66
N ARG A 52 -19.81 25.53 -5.58
CA ARG A 52 -20.91 25.53 -6.55
C ARG A 52 -20.95 26.85 -7.29
N CYS A 53 -20.96 26.76 -8.61
CA CYS A 53 -21.16 27.89 -9.51
C CYS A 53 -22.53 27.77 -10.17
N ASP A 54 -23.38 28.77 -9.97
CA ASP A 54 -24.65 28.94 -10.66
C ASP A 54 -24.50 30.07 -11.68
N VAL A 55 -24.74 29.77 -12.96
CA VAL A 55 -24.85 30.79 -14.02
C VAL A 55 -26.32 31.08 -14.22
N LEU A 56 -26.67 32.36 -14.13
CA LEU A 56 -28.02 32.89 -14.21
C LEU A 56 -28.15 33.78 -15.45
N ASP A 57 -29.33 33.81 -16.06
CA ASP A 57 -29.69 34.81 -17.06
C ASP A 57 -30.10 36.15 -16.40
N THR A 58 -30.51 37.12 -17.22
CA THR A 58 -31.01 38.43 -16.77
C THR A 58 -32.26 38.33 -15.88
N ASP A 59 -33.06 37.28 -16.08
CA ASP A 59 -34.28 37.01 -15.30
C ASP A 59 -33.97 36.23 -14.02
N LYS A 60 -32.69 36.08 -13.67
CA LYS A 60 -32.17 35.30 -12.54
C LYS A 60 -32.54 33.81 -12.59
N ARG A 61 -32.90 33.28 -13.77
CA ARG A 61 -33.12 31.85 -13.97
C ARG A 61 -31.79 31.16 -14.16
N ARG A 62 -31.63 30.01 -13.50
CA ARG A 62 -30.41 29.21 -13.60
C ARG A 62 -30.33 28.54 -14.96
N VAL A 63 -29.33 28.89 -15.76
CA VAL A 63 -29.05 28.30 -17.07
C VAL A 63 -27.98 27.20 -16.99
N LYS A 64 -27.08 27.27 -16.00
CA LYS A 64 -26.04 26.25 -15.78
C LYS A 64 -25.68 26.14 -14.30
N ARG A 65 -25.34 24.92 -13.87
CA ARG A 65 -24.75 24.65 -12.56
C ARG A 65 -23.52 23.77 -12.70
N MET A 66 -22.51 24.05 -11.88
CA MET A 66 -21.27 23.29 -11.81
C MET A 66 -20.86 23.12 -10.35
N TYR A 67 -20.35 21.94 -10.00
CA TYR A 67 -19.77 21.63 -8.70
C TYR A 67 -18.27 21.33 -8.86
N LYS A 68 -17.44 21.84 -7.96
CA LYS A 68 -16.01 21.53 -7.83
C LYS A 68 -15.72 21.03 -6.42
N GLY A 69 -15.27 19.79 -6.31
CA GLY A 69 -14.63 19.32 -5.08
C GLY A 69 -13.20 19.86 -5.00
N VAL A 70 -12.83 20.42 -3.85
CA VAL A 70 -11.49 20.91 -3.55
C VAL A 70 -11.00 20.19 -2.30
N LYS A 71 -9.80 19.62 -2.35
CA LYS A 71 -9.09 19.09 -1.19
C LYS A 71 -7.78 19.84 -1.06
N VAL A 72 -7.60 20.51 0.06
CA VAL A 72 -6.32 21.12 0.43
C VAL A 72 -5.52 20.07 1.21
N LEU A 73 -4.26 19.89 0.81
CA LEU A 73 -3.33 18.96 1.43
C LEU A 73 -2.35 19.76 2.27
N SER A 74 -2.24 19.43 3.56
CA SER A 74 -1.27 20.07 4.42
C SER A 74 0.13 19.53 4.15
N PRO A 75 1.14 20.42 4.08
CA PRO A 75 2.52 20.01 3.85
C PRO A 75 3.08 19.17 5.01
N ASN A 76 2.45 19.24 6.20
CA ASN A 76 2.83 18.43 7.35
C ASN A 76 2.33 16.97 7.24
N GLU A 77 1.20 16.77 6.56
CA GLU A 77 0.60 15.45 6.38
C GLU A 77 1.07 14.77 5.09
N LEU A 78 1.15 15.55 4.01
CA LEU A 78 1.57 15.07 2.70
C LEU A 78 2.41 16.14 2.00
N SER A 79 3.72 15.92 2.00
CA SER A 79 4.64 16.72 1.21
C SER A 79 4.62 16.24 -0.25
N LEU A 80 4.20 17.12 -1.16
CA LEU A 80 4.28 16.90 -2.61
C LEU A 80 5.61 17.38 -3.20
N ASP A 81 6.64 17.54 -2.36
CA ASP A 81 7.99 17.87 -2.82
C ASP A 81 8.59 16.63 -3.49
N PHE A 82 8.49 16.62 -4.82
CA PHE A 82 8.97 15.51 -5.64
C PHE A 82 10.47 15.26 -5.46
N ALA A 83 11.28 16.31 -5.32
CA ALA A 83 12.73 16.16 -5.15
C ALA A 83 13.04 15.49 -3.80
N LYS A 84 12.41 15.96 -2.72
CA LYS A 84 12.53 15.35 -1.40
C LYS A 84 12.01 13.91 -1.41
N GLY A 85 10.86 13.66 -2.03
CA GLY A 85 10.29 12.32 -2.18
C GLY A 85 11.20 11.36 -2.94
N LEU A 86 11.82 11.84 -4.03
CA LEU A 86 12.76 11.06 -4.83
C LEU A 86 14.03 10.73 -4.02
N THR A 87 14.62 11.71 -3.33
CA THR A 87 15.79 11.46 -2.48
C THR A 87 15.49 10.49 -1.35
N HIS A 88 14.29 10.56 -0.76
CA HIS A 88 13.88 9.59 0.24
C HIS A 88 13.71 8.20 -0.38
N TRP A 89 13.10 8.08 -1.56
CA TRP A 89 12.91 6.79 -2.23
C TRP A 89 14.23 6.13 -2.68
N GLU A 90 15.21 6.94 -3.09
CA GLU A 90 16.53 6.48 -3.52
C GLU A 90 17.52 6.30 -2.36
N ASP A 91 17.17 6.74 -1.15
CA ASP A 91 17.99 6.55 0.05
C ASP A 91 17.98 5.06 0.44
N PRO A 92 19.14 4.37 0.43
CA PRO A 92 19.22 2.99 0.88
C PRO A 92 18.77 2.82 2.34
N GLU A 93 18.82 3.85 3.19
CA GLU A 93 18.31 3.79 4.57
C GLU A 93 16.78 3.83 4.69
N SER A 94 16.04 4.42 3.73
CA SER A 94 14.55 4.45 3.78
C SER A 94 13.91 3.12 3.38
N LEU A 95 14.58 2.40 2.46
CA LEU A 95 14.32 0.99 2.21
C LEU A 95 14.55 0.20 3.50
N ILE A 96 15.59 0.54 4.27
CA ILE A 96 15.87 -0.10 5.57
C ILE A 96 14.84 0.30 6.63
N SER A 97 14.28 1.51 6.69
CA SER A 97 13.35 1.90 7.76
C SER A 97 11.98 1.20 7.69
N ASN A 98 11.44 0.99 6.48
CA ASN A 98 10.26 0.14 6.30
C ASN A 98 10.59 -1.35 6.45
N ILE A 99 11.86 -1.70 6.27
CA ILE A 99 12.39 -3.05 6.48
C ILE A 99 12.88 -3.24 7.94
N THR A 100 12.98 -2.22 8.80
CA THR A 100 13.42 -2.34 10.23
C THR A 100 12.38 -2.96 11.15
N THR A 101 11.52 -3.83 10.60
CA THR A 101 11.29 -5.13 11.22
C THR A 101 12.37 -6.14 10.78
N THR A 102 13.63 -5.71 10.63
CA THR A 102 14.82 -6.56 10.51
C THR A 102 15.43 -6.70 11.89
N GLY A 103 14.64 -7.16 12.85
CA GLY A 103 15.18 -8.17 13.75
C GLY A 103 15.58 -9.33 12.84
N ASN A 104 16.86 -9.72 12.87
CA ASN A 104 17.41 -10.86 12.13
C ASN A 104 16.32 -11.92 11.89
N ILE A 105 15.85 -12.06 10.62
CA ILE A 105 14.67 -12.86 10.25
C ILE A 105 14.79 -14.31 10.76
N TYR A 106 16.01 -14.75 11.05
CA TYR A 106 16.26 -15.85 11.98
C TYR A 106 17.31 -15.42 13.00
N PRO A 107 17.00 -15.41 14.32
CA PRO A 107 18.06 -15.23 15.32
C PRO A 107 19.11 -16.33 15.12
N SER A 108 20.38 -15.99 15.25
CA SER A 108 21.52 -16.90 15.00
C SER A 108 21.37 -18.25 15.73
N SER A 109 20.70 -18.26 16.89
CA SER A 109 20.32 -19.46 17.62
C SER A 109 19.37 -20.38 16.86
N THR A 110 18.42 -19.87 16.09
CA THR A 110 17.47 -20.67 15.29
C THR A 110 18.16 -21.38 14.13
N VAL A 111 19.06 -20.69 13.41
CA VAL A 111 19.85 -21.30 12.33
C VAL A 111 20.77 -22.39 12.89
N ARG A 112 21.44 -22.12 14.02
CA ARG A 112 22.28 -23.10 14.71
C ARG A 112 21.47 -24.33 15.16
N ASN A 113 20.30 -24.14 15.75
CA ASN A 113 19.45 -25.23 16.21
C ASN A 113 18.92 -26.07 15.03
N MET A 114 18.55 -25.43 13.93
CA MET A 114 18.07 -26.13 12.72
C MET A 114 19.19 -26.99 12.09
N ALA A 115 20.42 -26.48 12.06
CA ALA A 115 21.59 -27.24 11.61
C ALA A 115 21.92 -28.41 12.55
N LEU A 116 21.82 -28.22 13.87
CA LEU A 116 22.06 -29.30 14.83
C LEU A 116 21.01 -30.40 14.73
N ILE A 117 19.74 -30.05 14.56
CA ILE A 117 18.64 -31.02 14.42
C ILE A 117 18.80 -31.83 13.14
N SER A 118 19.13 -31.20 12.01
CA SER A 118 19.29 -31.91 10.73
C SER A 118 20.46 -32.90 10.76
N VAL A 119 21.60 -32.51 11.34
CA VAL A 119 22.76 -33.40 11.53
C VAL A 119 22.42 -34.58 12.44
N SER A 120 21.69 -34.33 13.53
CA SER A 120 21.26 -35.37 14.48
C SER A 120 20.37 -36.41 13.81
N ILE A 121 19.37 -35.99 13.04
CA ILE A 121 18.45 -36.89 12.34
C ILE A 121 19.19 -37.72 11.29
N SER A 122 20.11 -37.10 10.54
CA SER A 122 20.91 -37.80 9.54
C SER A 122 21.77 -38.90 10.15
N ALA A 123 22.44 -38.61 11.27
CA ALA A 123 23.27 -39.57 11.99
C ALA A 123 22.46 -40.77 12.50
N VAL A 124 21.28 -40.52 13.08
CA VAL A 124 20.39 -41.59 13.56
C VAL A 124 19.92 -42.47 12.40
N MET A 125 19.50 -41.86 11.29
CA MET A 125 19.06 -42.62 10.11
C MET A 125 20.19 -43.48 9.53
N ALA A 126 21.40 -42.94 9.44
CA ALA A 126 22.56 -43.69 8.97
C ALA A 126 22.89 -44.89 9.89
N ALA A 127 22.82 -44.70 11.21
CA ALA A 127 23.04 -45.77 12.18
C ALA A 127 21.98 -46.88 12.08
N VAL A 128 20.70 -46.52 11.93
CA VAL A 128 19.61 -47.49 11.75
C VAL A 128 19.80 -48.30 10.46
N ILE A 129 20.12 -47.63 9.34
CA ILE A 129 20.39 -48.32 8.07
C ILE A 129 21.57 -49.27 8.23
N PHE A 130 22.66 -48.83 8.88
CA PHE A 130 23.83 -49.67 9.12
C PHE A 130 23.49 -50.90 9.96
N LEU A 131 22.69 -50.73 11.03
CA LEU A 131 22.24 -51.83 11.88
C LEU A 131 21.33 -52.82 11.13
N LEU A 132 20.44 -52.32 10.26
CA LEU A 132 19.59 -53.17 9.41
C LEU A 132 20.42 -53.96 8.41
N LEU A 133 21.35 -53.31 7.71
CA LEU A 133 22.26 -53.97 6.77
C LEU A 133 23.14 -55.00 7.49
N TRP A 134 23.66 -54.67 8.68
CA TRP A 134 24.44 -55.58 9.51
C TRP A 134 23.62 -56.79 9.98
N GLY A 135 22.37 -56.56 10.40
CA GLY A 135 21.43 -57.62 10.78
C GLY A 135 21.09 -58.55 9.62
N LEU A 136 20.84 -57.99 8.43
CA LEU A 136 20.62 -58.76 7.20
C LEU A 136 21.87 -59.53 6.75
N TYR A 137 23.05 -58.92 6.87
CA TYR A 137 24.32 -59.56 6.58
C TYR A 137 24.58 -60.75 7.50
N ARG A 138 24.37 -60.58 8.82
CA ARG A 138 24.49 -61.68 9.80
C ARG A 138 23.42 -62.77 9.64
N ARG A 139 22.23 -62.41 9.13
CA ARG A 139 21.13 -63.36 8.87
C ARG A 139 21.25 -64.10 7.54
N ARG A 140 22.18 -63.76 6.63
CA ARG A 140 22.43 -64.60 5.45
C ARG A 140 23.08 -65.92 5.90
N PRO A 141 22.39 -67.07 5.77
CA PRO A 141 23.01 -68.35 6.07
C PRO A 141 24.14 -68.60 5.04
N ARG A 142 25.30 -69.05 5.51
CA ARG A 142 26.33 -69.67 4.66
C ARG A 142 25.72 -70.93 4.04
N ARG A 143 25.09 -70.83 2.87
CA ARG A 143 24.74 -71.97 2.02
C ARG A 143 25.46 -71.83 0.68
N THR A 144 26.69 -72.31 0.68
CA THR A 144 27.35 -72.88 -0.51
C THR A 144 28.51 -73.75 -0.04
N ALA A 145 28.23 -75.04 0.15
CA ALA A 145 29.19 -76.14 0.00
C ALA A 145 28.47 -77.47 0.33
N GLN A 146 27.74 -78.03 -0.65
CA GLN A 146 27.55 -79.47 -0.74
C GLN A 146 27.02 -79.81 -2.14
N LEU A 147 27.95 -79.92 -3.08
CA LEU A 147 27.75 -80.57 -4.37
C LEU A 147 29.06 -81.25 -4.73
N SER A 148 29.35 -82.35 -4.02
CA SER A 148 30.34 -83.37 -4.38
C SER A 148 30.43 -84.42 -3.27
N GLN A 149 29.47 -85.33 -3.17
CA GLN A 149 29.75 -86.71 -2.77
C GLN A 149 28.52 -87.60 -3.02
N ASP A 150 28.38 -88.04 -4.28
CA ASP A 150 27.69 -89.28 -4.64
C ASP A 150 28.48 -89.87 -5.80
N ASN A 151 29.41 -90.76 -5.45
CA ASN A 151 30.09 -91.74 -6.30
C ASN A 151 30.87 -92.67 -5.37
N ILE A 152 30.26 -93.81 -5.04
CA ILE A 152 30.80 -95.19 -5.04
C ILE A 152 29.57 -96.10 -5.02
#